data_AF-A0A1F4UH52-F1
#
_entry.id   AF-A0A1F4UH52-F1
#
_cell.length_a   1.000
_cell.length_b   1.000
_cell.length_c   1.000
_cell.angle_alpha   90.00
_cell.angle_beta   90.00
_cell.angle_gamma   90.00
#
_symmetry.space_group_name_H-M   'P 1'
#
loop_
_entity.id
_entity.type
_entity.pdbx_description
1 polymer ?
#
loop_
_entity_poly.entity_id
_entity_poly.type
_entity_poly.pdbx_seq_one_letter_code
_entity_poly.pdbx_strand_id
1 'polypeptide(L)' 'MSPGSNPRLIKAQLDSIQSAVSSLLQDANKVISEIEDPKVRRALVSLSGAVDLMNTLLVIALEPYRQELEERLDPQI' A
#
# COMPACT_ATOMS: atom_id res chain seq x y z
N MET A 1 28.44 3.78 1.39
CA MET A 1 27.05 3.80 1.90
C MET A 1 26.30 2.67 1.23
N SER A 2 25.67 1.78 2.01
CA SER A 2 24.98 0.62 1.43
C SER A 2 23.77 1.06 0.59
N PRO A 3 23.45 0.39 -0.54
CA PRO A 3 22.34 0.77 -1.42
C PRO A 3 20.97 0.81 -0.72
N GLY A 4 20.80 0.09 0.39
CA GLY A 4 19.62 0.14 1.26
C GLY A 4 19.57 1.32 2.25
N SER A 5 20.50 2.28 2.15
CA SER A 5 20.62 3.41 3.08
C SER A 5 20.27 4.77 2.44
N ASN A 6 19.87 4.80 1.16
CA ASN A 6 19.48 6.04 0.48
C ASN A 6 17.99 6.34 0.75
N PRO A 7 17.66 7.42 1.47
CA PRO A 7 16.28 7.78 1.80
C PRO A 7 15.36 7.92 0.59
N ARG A 8 15.88 8.37 -0.56
CA ARG A 8 15.10 8.49 -1.81
C ARG A 8 14.64 7.13 -2.34
N LEU A 9 15.54 6.14 -2.29
CA LEU A 9 15.24 4.78 -2.76
C LEU A 9 14.21 4.12 -1.84
N ILE A 10 14.33 4.32 -0.53
CA ILE A 10 13.37 3.78 0.44
C ILE A 10 11.99 4.43 0.22
N LYS A 11 11.91 5.77 0.10
CA LYS A 11 10.65 6.48 -0.19
C LYS A 11 10.00 5.96 -1.48
N ALA A 12 10.76 5.86 -2.57
CA ALA A 12 10.28 5.36 -3.85
C ALA A 12 9.80 3.89 -3.78
N GLN A 13 10.47 3.04 -3.00
CA GLN A 13 10.03 1.66 -2.76
C GLN A 13 8.71 1.61 -2.00
N LEU A 14 8.54 2.42 -0.95
CA LEU A 14 7.29 2.49 -0.19
C LEU A 14 6.12 2.98 -1.07
N ASP A 15 6.36 4.01 -1.89
CA ASP A 15 5.37 4.50 -2.86
C ASP A 15 4.98 3.42 -3.89
N SER A 16 5.97 2.69 -4.39
CA SER A 16 5.76 1.59 -5.34
C SER A 16 4.94 0.46 -4.73
N ILE A 17 5.23 0.07 -3.48
CA ILE A 17 4.48 -0.97 -2.76
C ILE A 17 3.03 -0.52 -2.58
N GLN A 18 2.80 0.72 -2.14
CA GLN A 18 1.46 1.25 -1.95
C GLN A 18 0.66 1.26 -3.26
N SER A 19 1.26 1.73 -4.36
CA SER A 19 0.61 1.71 -5.67
C SER A 19 0.28 0.28 -6.12
N ALA A 20 1.19 -0.67 -5.92
CA ALA A 20 0.97 -2.06 -6.31
C ALA A 20 -0.19 -2.71 -5.52
N VAL A 21 -0.29 -2.44 -4.21
CA VAL A 21 -1.40 -2.92 -3.38
C VAL A 21 -2.72 -2.31 -3.81
N SER A 22 -2.77 -1.00 -4.11
CA SER A 22 -3.98 -0.34 -4.61
C SER A 22 -4.43 -0.90 -5.97
N SER A 23 -3.51 -1.14 -6.91
CA SER A 23 -3.83 -1.79 -8.19
C SER A 23 -4.36 -3.21 -8.00
N LEU A 24 -3.72 -4.00 -7.13
CA LEU A 24 -4.16 -5.37 -6.85
C LEU A 24 -5.57 -5.40 -6.24
N LEU A 25 -5.89 -4.47 -5.34
CA LEU A 25 -7.23 -4.33 -4.77
C LEU A 25 -8.27 -3.97 -5.84
N GLN A 26 -7.94 -3.08 -6.77
CA GLN A 26 -8.82 -2.71 -7.87
C GLN A 26 -9.09 -3.92 -8.79
N ASP A 27 -8.05 -4.67 -9.17
CA ASP A 27 -8.18 -5.86 -10.00
C ASP A 27 -8.96 -6.96 -9.28
N ALA A 28 -8.69 -7.18 -7.99
CA ALA A 28 -9.43 -8.14 -7.17
C ALA A 28 -10.92 -7.77 -7.12
N ASN A 29 -11.27 -6.50 -6.90
CA ASN A 29 -12.66 -6.05 -6.87
C ASN A 29 -13.37 -6.24 -8.22
N LYS A 30 -12.67 -6.06 -9.34
CA LYS A 30 -13.20 -6.36 -10.67
C LYS A 30 -13.53 -7.86 -10.81
N VAL A 31 -12.59 -8.73 -10.45
CA VAL A 31 -12.81 -10.19 -10.50
C VAL A 31 -13.94 -10.62 -9.57
N ILE A 32 -14.02 -10.05 -8.36
CA ILE A 32 -15.09 -10.32 -7.39
C ILE A 32 -16.46 -9.96 -7.95
N SER A 33 -16.55 -8.89 -8.74
CA SER A 33 -17.82 -8.46 -9.36
C SER A 33 -18.34 -9.45 -10.41
N GLU A 34 -17.45 -10.25 -10.99
CA GLU A 34 -17.76 -11.29 -11.99
C GLU A 34 -18.14 -12.63 -11.33
N ILE A 35 -18.01 -12.78 -10.01
CA ILE A 35 -18.38 -14.00 -9.27
C ILE A 35 -19.92 -14.10 -9.13
N GLU A 36 -20.50 -15.13 -9.73
CA GLU A 36 -21.93 -15.41 -9.66
C GLU A 36 -22.36 -15.95 -8.29
N ASP A 37 -21.57 -16.84 -7.68
CA ASP A 37 -21.90 -17.44 -6.38
C ASP A 37 -21.90 -16.37 -5.26
N PRO A 38 -23.05 -16.09 -4.62
CA PRO A 38 -23.17 -15.02 -3.64
C PRO A 38 -22.46 -15.34 -2.31
N LYS A 39 -22.21 -16.61 -1.97
CA LYS A 39 -21.42 -16.97 -0.78
C LYS A 39 -19.94 -16.72 -1.04
N VAL A 40 -19.43 -17.17 -2.19
CA VAL A 40 -18.05 -16.93 -2.60
C VAL A 40 -17.78 -15.43 -2.74
N ARG A 41 -18.67 -14.69 -3.44
CA ARG A 41 -18.56 -13.24 -3.59
C ARG A 41 -18.49 -12.52 -2.25
N ARG A 42 -19.34 -12.87 -1.28
CA ARG A 42 -19.31 -12.27 0.06
C ARG A 42 -18.01 -12.54 0.81
N ALA A 43 -17.52 -13.78 0.78
CA ALA A 43 -16.25 -14.14 1.41
C ALA A 43 -15.09 -13.33 0.81
N LEU A 44 -15.06 -13.18 -0.52
CA LEU A 44 -14.04 -12.39 -1.20
C LEU A 44 -14.15 -10.89 -0.94
N VAL A 45 -15.37 -10.33 -0.87
CA VAL A 45 -15.58 -8.93 -0.46
C VAL A 45 -15.06 -8.68 0.96
N SER A 46 -15.34 -9.58 1.90
CA SER A 46 -14.81 -9.49 3.27
C SER A 46 -13.29 -9.55 3.31
N LEU A 47 -12.68 -10.43 2.52
CA LEU A 47 -11.22 -10.52 2.39
C LEU A 47 -10.63 -9.24 1.77
N SER A 48 -11.23 -8.72 0.70
CA SER A 48 -10.83 -7.46 0.05
C SER A 48 -10.85 -6.30 1.05
N GLY A 49 -11.91 -6.19 1.86
CA GLY A 49 -11.99 -5.18 2.93
C GLY A 49 -10.91 -5.34 4.01
N ALA A 50 -10.54 -6.57 4.38
CA ALA A 50 -9.44 -6.80 5.32
C ALA A 50 -8.09 -6.37 4.74
N VAL A 51 -7.84 -6.63 3.45
CA VAL A 51 -6.62 -6.19 2.76
C VAL A 51 -6.56 -4.67 2.66
N ASP A 52 -7.68 -4.01 2.36
CA ASP A 52 -7.76 -2.54 2.30
C ASP A 52 -7.50 -1.89 3.68
N LEU A 53 -8.05 -2.47 4.76
CA LEU A 53 -7.76 -2.05 6.13
C LEU A 53 -6.27 -2.21 6.46
N MET A 54 -5.66 -3.35 6.12
CA MET A 54 -4.22 -3.56 6.33
C MET A 54 -3.37 -2.56 5.55
N ASN A 55 -3.74 -2.27 4.30
CA ASN A 55 -3.06 -1.25 3.49
C ASN A 55 -3.16 0.13 4.14
N THR A 56 -4.35 0.50 4.63
CA THR A 56 -4.58 1.78 5.32
C THR A 56 -3.72 1.88 6.59
N LEU A 57 -3.70 0.82 7.41
CA LEU A 57 -2.88 0.77 8.62
C LEU A 57 -1.39 0.85 8.30
N LEU A 58 -0.95 0.20 7.22
CA LEU A 58 0.43 0.26 6.76
C LEU A 58 0.81 1.69 6.35
N VAL A 59 -0.05 2.40 5.61
CA VAL A 59 0.18 3.80 5.24
C VAL A 59 0.32 4.67 6.50
N ILE A 60 -0.61 4.56 7.44
CA ILE A 60 -0.57 5.31 8.71
C ILE A 60 0.73 5.01 9.48
N ALA A 61 1.12 3.74 9.56
CA ALA A 61 2.33 3.32 10.27
C ALA A 61 3.63 3.80 9.58
N LEU A 62 3.62 3.96 8.26
CA LEU A 62 4.77 4.39 7.48
C LEU A 62 4.89 5.91 7.33
N GLU A 63 3.81 6.66 7.57
CA GLU A 63 3.78 8.11 7.42
C GLU A 63 4.88 8.84 8.22
N PRO A 64 5.15 8.50 9.50
CA PRO A 64 6.25 9.15 10.25
C PRO A 64 7.61 8.92 9.60
N TYR A 65 7.86 7.71 9.10
CA TYR A 65 9.10 7.38 8.40
C TYR A 65 9.22 8.14 7.08
N ARG A 66 8.11 8.34 6.35
CA ARG A 66 8.13 9.14 5.13
C ARG A 66 8.49 10.60 5.42
N GLN A 67 7.94 11.16 6.49
CA GLN A 67 8.25 12.52 6.93
C GLN A 67 9.73 12.65 7.35
N GLU A 68 10.25 11.72 8.16
CA GLU A 68 11.68 11.71 8.52
C GLU A 68 12.60 11.58 7.28
N LEU A 69 12.20 10.78 6.28
CA LEU A 69 12.96 10.65 5.04
C LEU A 69 12.92 11.96 4.23
N GLU A 70 11.79 12.67 4.22
CA GLU A 70 11.62 13.95 3.53
C GLU A 70 12.47 15.06 4.16
N GLU A 71 12.45 15.19 5.49
CA GLU A 71 13.29 16.14 6.24
C GLU A 71 14.79 15.92 6.00
N ARG A 72 15.22 14.65 5.88
CA ARG A 72 16.62 14.30 5.57
C ARG A 72 17.00 14.60 4.12
N LEU A 73 16.02 14.66 3.22
CA LEU A 73 16.24 14.88 1.79
C LEU A 73 16.26 16.36 1.40
N ASP A 74 15.73 17.24 2.26
CA ASP A 74 15.71 18.69 2.06
C ASP A 74 16.07 19.44 3.37
N PRO A 75 17.36 19.53 3.76
CA PRO A 75 17.78 20.09 5.05
C PRO A 75 17.76 21.64 5.11
N GLN A 76 17.07 22.33 4.19
CA GLN A 76 17.02 23.80 4.10
C GLN A 76 15.65 24.40 4.47
N ILE A 77 14.76 23.63 5.09
CA ILE A 77 13.60 24.13 5.84
C ILE A 77 13.87 23.99 7.33
#